data_AF-A0A842NSC7-F1
#
_entry.id   AF-A0A842NSC7-F1
#
_cell.length_a   1.000
_cell.length_b   1.000
_cell.length_c   1.000
_cell.angle_alpha   90.00
_cell.angle_beta   90.00
_cell.angle_gamma   90.00
#
_symmetry.space_group_name_H-M   'P 1'
#
loop_
_entity.id
_entity.type
_entity.pdbx_description
1 polymer ?
#
loop_
_entity_poly.entity_id
_entity_poly.type
_entity_poly.pdbx_seq_one_letter_code
_entity_poly.pdbx_strand_id
1 'polypeptide(L)'
;YSNEKDISWNNGKVIEADGVCDPNDGTDKDCGNCDYLLGARCGEPSGGIFGSNNPEFGDFVCKKTQCEDRDGNERKNGESWCVAPAVDSNTSKSIAVGSRYFKEVCIDGIVRVEPCADFRNEICLEGSTETSDGGFSSAACRVNRWQDCVLQTDEDDCNNGDKRDCKWIPSVEGLMIGEGSTSGTGSAATKFSNPTTGMVSAPITGNAFLGGSSAEEITPDPTTTNRKNGVCVPDFTPGFDFWQDGDGQAICSQASASCTVVYEKGLLEGSWKCIEGCECLEDDWALQVNQICTSIGDCGAGTNYVGKYSDDGYTWTVSDYDAEEGAADGGEKKEFSPSARNSIAAGITGFAAAPAYMINENLKLNSEDYVYVKAN
;
A
#
# COMPACT_ATOMS: atom_id res chain seq x y z
N TYR A 1 38.64 -7.79 25.63
CA TYR A 1 40.10 -7.83 25.79
C TYR A 1 40.44 -7.21 27.14
N SER A 2 40.81 -8.04 28.12
CA SER A 2 41.36 -7.53 29.38
C SER A 2 42.87 -7.38 29.22
N ASN A 3 43.40 -6.23 29.60
CA ASN A 3 44.85 -5.99 29.67
C ASN A 3 45.45 -6.51 30.99
N GLU A 4 44.62 -7.03 31.89
CA GLU A 4 45.05 -7.63 33.14
C GLU A 4 45.36 -9.11 32.92
N LYS A 5 46.65 -9.43 32.98
CA LYS A 5 47.20 -10.77 32.75
C LYS A 5 46.54 -11.83 33.64
N ASP A 6 46.22 -11.48 34.88
CA ASP A 6 45.74 -12.41 35.90
C ASP A 6 44.28 -12.85 35.69
N ILE A 7 43.50 -12.06 34.96
CA ILE A 7 42.10 -12.38 34.59
C ILE A 7 41.97 -12.72 33.10
N SER A 8 43.08 -12.73 32.36
CA SER A 8 43.09 -13.15 30.96
C SER A 8 43.13 -14.67 30.86
N TRP A 9 42.47 -15.22 29.84
CA TRP A 9 42.54 -16.65 29.53
C TRP A 9 44.01 -17.11 29.42
N ASN A 10 44.31 -18.28 29.97
CA ASN A 10 45.67 -18.83 30.11
C ASN A 10 46.68 -17.88 30.84
N ASN A 11 46.22 -17.07 31.79
CA ASN A 11 47.04 -16.10 32.53
C ASN A 11 47.84 -15.17 31.58
N GLY A 12 47.20 -14.77 30.47
CA GLY A 12 47.80 -13.92 29.43
C GLY A 12 48.99 -14.54 28.70
N LYS A 13 49.19 -15.86 28.80
CA LYS A 13 50.21 -16.56 28.01
C LYS A 13 49.65 -16.92 26.64
N VAL A 14 50.43 -16.64 25.61
CA VAL A 14 50.16 -17.11 24.25
C VAL A 14 50.25 -18.64 24.24
N ILE A 15 49.23 -19.30 23.73
CA ILE A 15 49.22 -20.75 23.48
C ILE A 15 49.87 -21.03 22.12
N GLU A 16 50.60 -22.14 22.04
CA GLU A 16 51.14 -22.66 20.78
C GLU A 16 49.99 -23.08 19.84
N ALA A 17 50.22 -23.05 18.52
CA ALA A 17 49.14 -23.23 17.54
C ALA A 17 48.35 -24.55 17.69
N ASP A 18 48.97 -25.59 18.24
CA ASP A 18 48.36 -26.91 18.51
C ASP A 18 47.38 -26.91 19.68
N GLY A 19 47.42 -25.89 20.55
CA GLY A 19 46.51 -25.72 21.67
C GLY A 19 45.32 -24.79 21.40
N VAL A 20 45.22 -24.23 20.18
CA VAL A 20 44.08 -23.41 19.76
C VAL A 20 43.11 -24.32 19.00
N CYS A 21 41.86 -24.38 19.45
CA CYS A 21 40.79 -25.06 18.72
C CYS A 21 40.59 -24.45 17.33
N ASP A 22 40.03 -25.22 16.40
CA ASP A 22 39.78 -24.73 15.04
C ASP A 22 38.82 -23.53 15.02
N PRO A 23 39.00 -22.58 14.09
CA PRO A 23 38.06 -21.47 13.94
C PRO A 23 36.63 -21.98 13.72
N ASN A 24 35.64 -21.42 14.43
CA ASN A 24 34.26 -21.89 14.36
C ASN A 24 33.24 -20.77 14.12
N ASP A 25 32.03 -21.18 13.73
CA ASP A 25 30.85 -20.36 13.39
C ASP A 25 29.93 -20.05 14.59
N GLY A 26 30.36 -20.38 15.81
CA GLY A 26 29.57 -20.27 17.04
C GLY A 26 28.73 -21.51 17.37
N THR A 27 28.91 -22.62 16.64
CA THR A 27 28.33 -23.92 17.01
C THR A 27 29.10 -24.60 18.15
N ASP A 28 30.42 -24.39 18.23
CA ASP A 28 31.26 -24.87 19.32
C ASP A 28 31.31 -23.82 20.44
N LYS A 29 30.70 -24.15 21.58
CA LYS A 29 30.63 -23.25 22.74
C LYS A 29 31.87 -23.31 23.62
N ASP A 30 32.67 -24.37 23.50
CA ASP A 30 33.86 -24.58 24.33
C ASP A 30 35.14 -24.07 23.63
N CYS A 31 35.01 -23.65 22.37
CA CYS A 31 36.07 -23.03 21.58
C CYS A 31 35.90 -21.50 21.47
N GLY A 32 36.86 -20.74 22.01
CA GLY A 32 36.91 -19.28 21.92
C GLY A 32 37.53 -18.71 20.63
N ASN A 33 37.88 -19.56 19.65
CA ASN A 33 38.48 -19.14 18.38
C ASN A 33 37.40 -18.75 17.36
N CYS A 34 36.75 -17.61 17.59
CA CYS A 34 35.63 -17.17 16.76
C CYS A 34 36.10 -16.58 15.43
N ASP A 35 35.52 -17.04 14.32
CA ASP A 35 35.78 -16.47 13.00
C ASP A 35 34.56 -15.72 12.48
N TYR A 36 34.73 -14.42 12.24
CA TYR A 36 33.68 -13.56 11.72
C TYR A 36 33.23 -13.94 10.31
N LEU A 37 34.16 -14.43 9.48
CA LEU A 37 33.88 -14.85 8.11
C LEU A 37 33.09 -16.17 8.08
N LEU A 38 33.27 -17.01 9.10
CA LEU A 38 32.44 -18.21 9.31
C LEU A 38 31.10 -17.89 9.98
N GLY A 39 30.88 -16.64 10.40
CA GLY A 39 29.64 -16.18 11.01
C GLY A 39 29.64 -16.20 12.53
N ALA A 40 30.79 -16.16 13.20
CA ALA A 40 30.89 -16.07 14.66
C ALA A 40 31.50 -14.77 15.17
N ARG A 41 31.10 -14.36 16.37
CA ARG A 41 31.78 -13.30 17.14
C ARG A 41 31.90 -13.67 18.60
N CYS A 42 32.94 -13.19 19.27
CA CYS A 42 33.10 -13.37 20.70
C CYS A 42 32.03 -12.56 21.47
N GLY A 43 31.39 -13.18 22.47
CA GLY A 43 30.43 -12.51 23.36
C GLY A 43 30.12 -13.29 24.62
N GLU A 44 29.50 -12.65 25.60
CA GLU A 44 29.12 -13.28 26.88
C GLU A 44 28.01 -14.32 26.70
N PRO A 45 28.06 -15.49 27.35
CA PRO A 45 27.03 -16.52 27.18
C PRO A 45 25.62 -16.02 27.52
N SER A 46 24.65 -16.39 26.68
CA SER A 46 23.25 -16.02 26.88
C SER A 46 22.67 -16.77 28.09
N GLY A 47 22.20 -16.03 29.11
CA GLY A 47 21.61 -16.59 30.34
C GLY A 47 22.39 -16.32 31.63
N GLY A 48 23.54 -15.65 31.55
CA GLY A 48 24.36 -15.32 32.72
C GLY A 48 24.94 -16.55 33.42
N ILE A 49 25.45 -16.37 34.64
CA ILE A 49 26.22 -17.38 35.41
C ILE A 49 25.46 -18.71 35.62
N PHE A 50 24.13 -18.73 35.49
CA PHE A 50 23.30 -19.93 35.68
C PHE A 50 22.74 -20.51 34.37
N GLY A 51 23.12 -19.98 33.21
CA GLY A 51 22.70 -20.50 31.93
C GLY A 51 23.39 -21.82 31.59
N SER A 52 22.65 -22.77 31.02
CA SER A 52 23.17 -24.02 30.44
C SER A 52 24.03 -23.83 29.17
N ASN A 53 24.44 -22.59 28.90
CA ASN A 53 25.25 -22.18 27.75
C ASN A 53 26.61 -21.60 28.16
N ASN A 54 27.04 -21.80 29.41
CA ASN A 54 28.37 -21.37 29.85
C ASN A 54 29.44 -22.30 29.26
N PRO A 55 30.57 -21.74 28.80
CA PRO A 55 31.69 -22.54 28.32
C PRO A 55 32.32 -23.32 29.48
N GLU A 56 32.95 -24.45 29.18
CA GLU A 56 33.78 -25.16 30.16
C GLU A 56 34.97 -24.31 30.64
N PHE A 57 35.47 -23.42 29.77
CA PHE A 57 36.63 -22.56 30.04
C PHE A 57 36.39 -21.10 29.62
N GLY A 58 36.64 -20.16 30.55
CA GLY A 58 36.57 -18.71 30.31
C GLY A 58 35.18 -18.10 30.49
N ASP A 59 35.06 -16.81 30.20
CA ASP A 59 33.82 -16.03 30.41
C ASP A 59 33.09 -15.68 29.09
N PHE A 60 33.66 -16.10 27.94
CA PHE A 60 33.18 -15.71 26.62
C PHE A 60 33.02 -16.94 25.72
N VAL A 61 32.02 -16.89 24.84
CA VAL A 61 31.72 -17.92 23.85
C VAL A 61 31.70 -17.32 22.44
N CYS A 62 31.86 -18.16 21.44
CA CYS A 62 31.54 -17.78 20.06
C CYS A 62 30.04 -17.78 19.85
N LYS A 63 29.50 -16.61 19.48
CA LYS A 63 28.09 -16.42 19.14
C LYS A 63 27.92 -16.37 17.65
N LYS A 64 26.88 -17.04 17.15
CA LYS A 64 26.41 -16.84 15.78
C LYS A 64 26.08 -15.37 15.53
N THR A 65 26.46 -14.91 14.34
CA THR A 65 26.14 -13.58 13.80
C THR A 65 24.93 -13.62 12.86
N GLN A 66 24.44 -14.83 12.53
CA GLN A 66 23.18 -15.05 11.85
C GLN A 66 22.02 -14.59 12.74
N CYS A 67 20.99 -14.06 12.11
CA CYS A 67 19.75 -13.64 12.75
C CYS A 67 18.62 -14.58 12.38
N GLU A 68 17.51 -14.48 13.10
CA GLU A 68 16.24 -15.10 12.74
C GLU A 68 15.25 -13.96 12.45
N ASP A 69 14.58 -14.00 11.30
CA ASP A 69 13.55 -13.01 10.97
C ASP A 69 12.22 -13.32 11.68
N ARG A 70 11.21 -12.47 11.47
CA ARG A 70 9.90 -12.60 12.13
C ARG A 70 9.13 -13.88 11.77
N ASP A 71 9.47 -14.48 10.63
CA ASP A 71 8.86 -15.71 10.13
C ASP A 71 9.66 -16.96 10.53
N GLY A 72 10.75 -16.78 11.29
CA GLY A 72 11.62 -17.86 11.75
C GLY A 72 12.70 -18.27 10.74
N ASN A 73 12.91 -17.50 9.66
CA ASN A 73 13.94 -17.83 8.69
C ASN A 73 15.30 -17.32 9.16
N GLU A 74 16.33 -18.16 9.00
CA GLU A 74 17.71 -17.76 9.25
C GLU A 74 18.15 -16.74 8.19
N ARG A 75 18.79 -15.66 8.67
CA ARG A 75 19.35 -14.57 7.87
C ARG A 75 20.83 -14.46 8.14
N LYS A 76 21.63 -14.35 7.10
CA LYS A 76 23.08 -14.18 7.21
C LYS A 76 23.40 -12.79 7.75
N ASN A 77 24.52 -12.69 8.44
CA ASN A 77 25.02 -11.41 8.89
C ASN A 77 25.23 -10.44 7.72
N GLY A 78 24.71 -9.23 7.84
CA GLY A 78 24.71 -8.20 6.79
C GLY A 78 23.50 -8.24 5.84
N GLU A 79 22.69 -9.31 5.85
CA GLU A 79 21.48 -9.35 5.03
C GLU A 79 20.48 -8.30 5.50
N SER A 80 19.70 -7.80 4.53
CA SER A 80 18.55 -6.97 4.81
C SER A 80 17.36 -7.38 3.96
N TRP A 81 16.16 -7.15 4.49
CA TRP A 81 14.89 -7.54 3.87
C TRP A 81 13.80 -6.51 4.17
N CYS A 82 12.77 -6.53 3.33
CA CYS A 82 11.63 -5.64 3.47
C CYS A 82 10.55 -6.26 4.33
N VAL A 83 10.05 -5.48 5.29
CA VAL A 83 8.89 -5.85 6.09
C VAL A 83 7.71 -5.00 5.65
N ALA A 84 6.73 -5.66 5.04
CA ALA A 84 5.51 -5.00 4.59
C ALA A 84 4.64 -4.59 5.79
N PRO A 85 3.93 -3.46 5.70
CA PRO A 85 2.88 -3.12 6.64
C PRO A 85 1.62 -3.97 6.36
N ALA A 86 1.66 -5.25 6.68
CA ALA A 86 0.50 -6.13 6.54
C ALA A 86 -0.42 -6.01 7.76
N VAL A 87 -1.74 -5.93 7.52
CA VAL A 87 -2.78 -6.05 8.54
C VAL A 87 -3.12 -7.51 8.83
N ASP A 88 -2.80 -8.40 7.90
CA ASP A 88 -2.94 -9.85 7.98
C ASP A 88 -2.08 -10.56 6.94
N SER A 89 -1.38 -11.61 7.34
CA SER A 89 -0.48 -12.41 6.48
C SER A 89 -1.20 -13.31 5.47
N ASN A 90 -2.54 -13.34 5.48
CA ASN A 90 -3.35 -14.27 4.68
C ASN A 90 -4.25 -13.61 3.63
N THR A 91 -4.28 -12.28 3.54
CA THR A 91 -5.17 -11.56 2.64
C THR A 91 -4.36 -10.56 1.84
N SER A 92 -4.33 -10.76 0.52
CA SER A 92 -3.53 -10.04 -0.48
C SER A 92 -3.27 -8.56 -0.13
N LYS A 93 -2.00 -8.19 0.10
CA LYS A 93 -1.39 -6.86 -0.08
C LYS A 93 -2.26 -5.62 0.27
N SER A 94 -3.18 -5.69 1.23
CA SER A 94 -3.90 -4.49 1.67
C SER A 94 -2.94 -3.70 2.55
N ILE A 95 -2.42 -2.60 2.02
CA ILE A 95 -1.54 -1.70 2.75
C ILE A 95 -2.43 -0.90 3.69
N ALA A 96 -2.22 -1.07 5.00
CA ALA A 96 -3.04 -0.41 6.00
C ALA A 96 -2.97 1.12 5.90
N VAL A 97 -4.08 1.80 6.15
CA VAL A 97 -4.11 3.26 6.27
C VAL A 97 -3.17 3.73 7.38
N GLY A 98 -2.37 4.75 7.10
CA GLY A 98 -1.39 5.31 8.04
C GLY A 98 -0.14 4.44 8.27
N SER A 99 0.05 3.38 7.48
CA SER A 99 1.22 2.51 7.60
C SER A 99 2.49 3.05 6.92
N ARG A 100 3.63 2.41 7.18
CA ARG A 100 4.93 2.70 6.56
C ARG A 100 5.70 1.41 6.29
N TYR A 101 6.67 1.47 5.38
CA TYR A 101 7.59 0.37 5.14
C TYR A 101 8.70 0.33 6.19
N PHE A 102 9.21 -0.87 6.47
CA PHE A 102 10.38 -1.07 7.30
C PHE A 102 11.41 -1.92 6.55
N LYS A 103 12.68 -1.60 6.76
CA LYS A 103 13.81 -2.42 6.37
C LYS A 103 14.38 -3.05 7.64
N GLU A 104 14.53 -4.36 7.64
CA GLU A 104 15.26 -5.06 8.68
C GLU A 104 16.64 -5.43 8.17
N VAL A 105 17.64 -5.37 9.06
CA VAL A 105 19.01 -5.74 8.75
C VAL A 105 19.58 -6.61 9.87
N CYS A 106 20.20 -7.72 9.50
CA CYS A 106 20.91 -8.57 10.43
C CYS A 106 22.31 -8.01 10.67
N ILE A 107 22.61 -7.62 11.91
CA ILE A 107 23.95 -7.16 12.30
C ILE A 107 24.36 -7.89 13.57
N ASP A 108 25.37 -8.73 13.45
CA ASP A 108 26.03 -9.41 14.57
C ASP A 108 25.06 -10.25 15.42
N GLY A 109 24.13 -10.94 14.77
CA GLY A 109 23.10 -11.77 15.39
C GLY A 109 21.95 -10.97 16.00
N ILE A 110 21.84 -9.69 15.68
CA ILE A 110 20.77 -8.79 16.14
C ILE A 110 20.07 -8.20 14.92
N VAL A 111 18.76 -8.39 14.83
CA VAL A 111 17.91 -7.71 13.85
C VAL A 111 17.75 -6.25 14.26
N ARG A 112 18.13 -5.33 13.39
CA ARG A 112 17.86 -3.89 13.51
C ARG A 112 16.72 -3.53 12.57
N VAL A 113 15.75 -2.79 13.08
CA VAL A 113 14.59 -2.31 12.33
C VAL A 113 14.81 -0.84 12.00
N GLU A 114 14.77 -0.50 10.72
CA GLU A 114 14.89 0.86 10.21
C GLU A 114 13.59 1.22 9.48
N PRO A 115 12.82 2.22 9.94
CA PRO A 115 11.65 2.68 9.20
C PRO A 115 12.10 3.40 7.92
N CYS A 116 11.41 3.14 6.81
CA CYS A 116 11.41 4.06 5.68
C CYS A 116 10.58 5.32 6.03
N ALA A 117 10.53 6.30 5.13
CA ALA A 117 9.75 7.51 5.36
C ALA A 117 8.26 7.29 5.69
N ASP A 118 7.72 8.19 6.50
CA ASP A 118 6.30 8.21 6.89
C ASP A 118 5.39 8.32 5.66
N PHE A 119 4.14 7.86 5.81
CA PHE A 119 3.10 7.94 4.78
C PHE A 119 3.51 7.31 3.44
N ARG A 120 4.38 6.31 3.48
CA ARG A 120 4.87 5.59 2.28
C ARG A 120 5.44 6.54 1.22
N ASN A 121 6.02 7.65 1.67
CA ASN A 121 6.85 8.52 0.83
C ASN A 121 8.12 7.80 0.36
N GLU A 122 8.53 6.76 1.08
CA GLU A 122 9.51 5.78 0.65
C GLU A 122 8.93 4.36 0.74
N ILE A 123 9.33 3.54 -0.22
CA ILE A 123 9.05 2.11 -0.28
C ILE A 123 10.32 1.33 0.03
N CYS A 124 10.17 0.16 0.63
CA CYS A 124 11.28 -0.77 0.76
C CYS A 124 11.34 -1.67 -0.47
N LEU A 125 12.51 -1.75 -1.10
CA LEU A 125 12.81 -2.66 -2.19
C LEU A 125 13.88 -3.66 -1.73
N GLU A 126 13.62 -4.94 -1.97
CA GLU A 126 14.53 -6.03 -1.67
C GLU A 126 14.99 -6.69 -2.97
N GLY A 127 16.27 -7.02 -3.03
CA GLY A 127 16.85 -7.86 -4.08
C GLY A 127 17.69 -8.95 -3.45
N SER A 128 17.96 -10.01 -4.21
CA SER A 128 18.87 -11.07 -3.82
C SER A 128 19.97 -11.24 -4.84
N THR A 129 21.14 -11.67 -4.38
CA THR A 129 22.24 -12.11 -5.25
C THR A 129 22.68 -13.51 -4.84
N GLU A 130 23.00 -14.35 -5.81
CA GLU A 130 23.60 -15.65 -5.54
C GLU A 130 25.09 -15.48 -5.24
N THR A 131 25.56 -16.15 -4.19
CA THR A 131 26.97 -16.20 -3.79
C THR A 131 27.45 -17.65 -3.71
N SER A 132 28.74 -17.87 -3.50
CA SER A 132 29.27 -19.22 -3.24
C SER A 132 28.63 -19.89 -2.03
N ASP A 133 28.13 -19.10 -1.09
CA ASP A 133 27.53 -19.55 0.16
C ASP A 133 25.98 -19.54 0.07
N GLY A 134 25.42 -19.40 -1.14
CA GLY A 134 23.98 -19.33 -1.43
C GLY A 134 23.47 -17.90 -1.62
N GLY A 135 22.14 -17.72 -1.67
CA GLY A 135 21.52 -16.40 -1.78
C GLY A 135 21.92 -15.45 -0.64
N PHE A 136 22.03 -14.16 -0.97
CA PHE A 136 22.22 -13.05 -0.05
C PHE A 136 21.23 -11.94 -0.37
N SER A 137 20.35 -11.59 0.57
CA SER A 137 19.35 -10.53 0.37
C SER A 137 19.84 -9.15 0.81
N SER A 138 19.46 -8.12 0.07
CA SER A 138 19.74 -6.73 0.39
C SER A 138 18.51 -5.87 0.11
N ALA A 139 18.17 -4.99 1.05
CA ALA A 139 17.04 -4.11 0.97
C ALA A 139 17.42 -2.64 1.15
N ALA A 140 16.68 -1.75 0.51
CA ALA A 140 16.88 -0.31 0.61
C ALA A 140 15.53 0.43 0.54
N CYS A 141 15.43 1.52 1.31
CA CYS A 141 14.34 2.48 1.17
C CYS A 141 14.62 3.37 -0.05
N ARG A 142 13.61 3.56 -0.90
CA ARG A 142 13.65 4.46 -2.06
C ARG A 142 12.38 5.31 -2.10
N VAL A 143 12.50 6.55 -2.57
CA VAL A 143 11.35 7.44 -2.79
C VAL A 143 10.29 6.77 -3.65
N ASN A 144 9.03 6.86 -3.22
CA ASN A 144 7.86 6.41 -3.96
C ASN A 144 7.51 7.40 -5.10
N ARG A 145 7.58 6.95 -6.36
CA ARG A 145 7.39 7.78 -7.56
C ARG A 145 5.98 7.61 -8.15
N TRP A 146 4.97 7.99 -7.37
CA TRP A 146 3.56 7.80 -7.70
C TRP A 146 2.87 9.06 -8.26
N GLN A 147 3.50 10.23 -8.10
CA GLN A 147 2.85 11.55 -8.17
C GLN A 147 2.21 11.85 -9.53
N ASP A 148 2.70 11.23 -10.60
CA ASP A 148 2.21 11.44 -11.96
C ASP A 148 1.50 10.22 -12.55
N CYS A 149 1.20 9.17 -11.75
CA CYS A 149 0.45 8.00 -12.22
C CYS A 149 -0.89 8.42 -12.84
N VAL A 150 -1.72 9.15 -12.10
CA VAL A 150 -3.07 9.56 -12.53
C VAL A 150 -3.08 10.44 -13.78
N LEU A 151 -1.95 11.05 -14.12
CA LEU A 151 -1.78 11.85 -15.33
C LEU A 151 -1.52 11.00 -16.58
N GLN A 152 -1.06 9.75 -16.43
CA GLN A 152 -0.75 8.89 -17.58
C GLN A 152 -2.05 8.36 -18.22
N THR A 153 -2.20 8.58 -19.52
CA THR A 153 -3.35 8.11 -20.33
C THR A 153 -3.03 6.89 -21.18
N ASP A 154 -1.77 6.46 -21.17
CA ASP A 154 -1.25 5.36 -21.96
C ASP A 154 -0.69 4.27 -21.03
N GLU A 155 -0.97 3.01 -21.38
CA GLU A 155 -0.62 1.86 -20.57
C GLU A 155 0.91 1.61 -20.55
N ASP A 156 1.59 1.81 -21.67
CA ASP A 156 3.05 1.62 -21.75
C ASP A 156 3.78 2.68 -20.92
N ASP A 157 3.33 3.94 -21.00
CA ASP A 157 3.87 5.01 -20.16
C ASP A 157 3.57 4.80 -18.68
N CYS A 158 2.38 4.27 -18.34
CA CYS A 158 2.01 3.93 -16.97
C CYS A 158 2.93 2.86 -16.37
N ASN A 159 3.18 1.79 -17.14
CA ASN A 159 3.95 0.63 -16.67
C ASN A 159 5.47 0.83 -16.78
N ASN A 160 5.94 2.05 -17.09
CA ASN A 160 7.35 2.38 -17.18
C ASN A 160 8.01 2.49 -15.78
N GLY A 161 8.44 1.34 -15.25
CA GLY A 161 9.13 1.22 -13.97
C GLY A 161 10.43 2.01 -13.83
N ASP A 162 11.04 2.47 -14.94
CA ASP A 162 12.24 3.33 -14.86
C ASP A 162 11.89 4.76 -14.46
N LYS A 163 10.67 5.21 -14.76
CA LYS A 163 10.21 6.59 -14.49
C LYS A 163 9.34 6.68 -13.24
N ARG A 164 8.49 5.69 -12.99
CA ARG A 164 7.41 5.78 -12.01
C ARG A 164 7.12 4.43 -11.35
N ASP A 165 6.34 4.48 -10.28
CA ASP A 165 5.94 3.31 -9.50
C ASP A 165 4.42 3.13 -9.61
N CYS A 166 3.95 2.86 -10.84
CA CYS A 166 2.53 2.79 -11.20
C CYS A 166 2.16 1.45 -11.83
N LYS A 167 0.86 1.19 -11.90
CA LYS A 167 0.27 0.05 -12.61
C LYS A 167 -0.98 0.49 -13.36
N TRP A 168 -1.24 -0.16 -14.48
CA TRP A 168 -2.48 0.01 -15.23
C TRP A 168 -3.56 -0.95 -14.71
N ILE A 169 -4.77 -0.44 -14.48
CA ILE A 169 -5.94 -1.23 -14.09
C ILE A 169 -7.14 -0.94 -14.99
N PRO A 170 -8.10 -1.87 -15.13
CA PRO A 170 -9.32 -1.65 -15.89
C PRO A 170 -10.07 -0.40 -15.41
N SER A 171 -10.70 0.32 -16.34
CA SER A 171 -11.55 1.47 -15.97
C SER A 171 -12.86 0.99 -15.39
N VAL A 172 -13.44 1.84 -14.54
CA VAL A 172 -14.80 1.70 -14.07
C VAL A 172 -15.69 2.67 -14.83
N GLU A 173 -16.94 2.27 -15.06
CA GLU A 173 -17.95 3.11 -15.70
C GLU A 173 -18.29 4.32 -14.83
N GLY A 174 -18.45 5.48 -15.45
CA GLY A 174 -18.70 6.75 -14.74
C GLY A 174 -17.51 7.33 -13.97
N LEU A 175 -16.34 6.69 -14.01
CA LEU A 175 -15.15 7.19 -13.35
C LEU A 175 -14.55 8.39 -14.09
N MET A 176 -14.28 9.47 -13.36
CA MET A 176 -13.70 10.71 -13.91
C MET A 176 -12.40 11.04 -13.19
N ILE A 177 -11.26 10.65 -13.77
CA ILE A 177 -9.93 10.84 -13.16
C ILE A 177 -9.17 11.98 -13.81
N GLY A 178 -8.59 12.85 -12.98
CA GLY A 178 -7.68 13.92 -13.41
C GLY A 178 -8.37 15.18 -13.93
N GLU A 179 -9.70 15.21 -13.96
CA GLU A 179 -10.47 16.44 -14.22
C GLU A 179 -10.66 17.20 -12.90
N GLY A 180 -9.55 17.75 -12.40
CA GLY A 180 -9.59 18.70 -11.30
C GLY A 180 -10.41 19.92 -11.71
N SER A 181 -11.60 20.05 -11.11
CA SER A 181 -12.43 21.24 -10.95
C SER A 181 -11.75 22.54 -11.43
N THR A 182 -12.16 23.03 -12.61
CA THR A 182 -11.79 24.35 -13.14
C THR A 182 -12.53 25.51 -12.46
N SER A 183 -13.18 25.29 -11.32
CA SER A 183 -13.88 26.33 -10.56
C SER A 183 -13.20 26.61 -9.23
N GLY A 184 -12.04 27.27 -9.28
CA GLY A 184 -11.32 27.71 -8.11
C GLY A 184 -10.13 28.59 -8.46
N THR A 185 -10.38 29.89 -8.62
CA THR A 185 -9.36 30.91 -8.81
C THR A 185 -8.46 30.98 -7.57
N GLY A 186 -7.30 30.35 -7.60
CA GLY A 186 -6.37 30.40 -6.47
C GLY A 186 -5.19 29.45 -6.61
N SER A 187 -4.09 29.96 -7.16
CA SER A 187 -2.81 29.29 -7.24
C SER A 187 -2.34 28.71 -5.90
N ALA A 188 -2.20 27.40 -5.84
CA ALA A 188 -1.16 26.73 -5.07
C ALA A 188 -0.89 25.38 -5.73
N ALA A 189 -0.03 25.38 -6.77
CA ALA A 189 0.64 24.16 -7.18
C ALA A 189 1.50 23.73 -5.97
N THR A 190 1.06 22.72 -5.23
CA THR A 190 1.76 22.26 -4.04
C THR A 190 3.06 21.60 -4.47
N LYS A 191 4.16 22.27 -4.10
CA LYS A 191 5.53 21.79 -4.30
C LYS A 191 5.76 20.59 -3.40
N PHE A 192 5.43 19.39 -3.87
CA PHE A 192 6.09 18.19 -3.37
C PHE A 192 7.56 18.29 -3.76
N SER A 193 8.38 18.75 -2.83
CA SER A 193 9.82 18.87 -3.01
C SER A 193 10.40 17.50 -2.71
N ASN A 194 10.68 16.72 -3.75
CA ASN A 194 11.47 15.50 -3.60
C ASN A 194 12.82 15.85 -2.95
N PRO A 195 13.16 15.33 -1.75
CA PRO A 195 14.38 15.72 -1.05
C PRO A 195 15.68 15.27 -1.75
N THR A 196 15.61 14.42 -2.79
CA THR A 196 16.80 13.89 -3.48
C THR A 196 17.19 14.62 -4.77
N THR A 197 16.39 15.54 -5.29
CA THR A 197 16.74 16.30 -6.50
C THR A 197 17.03 17.76 -6.18
N GLY A 198 18.32 18.08 -6.05
CA GLY A 198 18.78 19.46 -6.10
C GLY A 198 18.25 20.14 -7.38
N MET A 199 17.49 21.22 -7.19
CA MET A 199 17.13 22.23 -8.19
C MET A 199 16.98 21.73 -9.64
N VAL A 200 15.87 21.08 -9.95
CA VAL A 200 15.19 21.29 -11.25
C VAL A 200 13.70 21.40 -10.98
N SER A 201 13.25 22.62 -10.68
CA SER A 201 11.85 22.98 -10.69
C SER A 201 11.37 23.02 -12.14
N ALA A 202 10.87 21.90 -12.66
CA ALA A 202 9.92 21.95 -13.76
C ALA A 202 8.55 22.29 -13.14
N PRO A 203 7.97 23.48 -13.39
CA PRO A 203 6.59 23.71 -13.01
C PRO A 203 5.72 22.69 -13.75
N ILE A 204 4.82 22.03 -13.03
CA ILE A 204 3.68 21.33 -13.63
C ILE A 204 2.75 22.44 -14.17
N THR A 205 3.13 23.04 -15.30
CA THR A 205 2.20 23.83 -16.11
C THR A 205 1.34 22.84 -16.86
N GLY A 206 0.27 22.37 -16.21
CA GLY A 206 -0.86 21.75 -16.88
C GLY A 206 -1.61 22.78 -17.72
N ASN A 207 -0.97 23.29 -18.78
CA ASN A 207 -1.70 23.79 -19.93
C ASN A 207 -1.90 22.60 -20.85
N ALA A 208 -2.95 21.82 -20.58
CA ALA A 208 -3.52 20.95 -21.61
C ALA A 208 -3.90 21.85 -22.78
N PHE A 209 -3.20 21.65 -23.88
CA PHE A 209 -3.39 22.30 -25.15
C PHE A 209 -4.75 21.82 -25.70
N LEU A 210 -5.83 22.55 -25.43
CA LEU A 210 -7.13 22.33 -26.06
C LEU A 210 -7.00 22.68 -27.54
N GLY A 211 -6.68 21.68 -28.35
CA GLY A 211 -6.77 21.74 -29.80
C GLY A 211 -8.21 22.03 -30.19
N GLY A 212 -8.42 23.16 -30.86
CA GLY A 212 -9.72 23.56 -31.37
C GLY A 212 -10.25 22.56 -32.39
N SER A 213 -11.28 21.84 -32.00
CA SER A 213 -12.28 21.27 -32.89
C SER A 213 -13.63 21.76 -32.40
N SER A 214 -14.35 22.40 -33.32
CA SER A 214 -15.75 22.81 -33.28
C SER A 214 -16.58 22.26 -32.13
N ALA A 215 -17.17 23.17 -31.34
CA ALA A 215 -18.22 22.89 -30.38
C ALA A 215 -19.45 22.31 -31.12
N GLU A 216 -19.45 20.99 -31.27
CA GLU A 216 -20.68 20.21 -31.30
C GLU A 216 -21.23 20.21 -29.87
N GLU A 217 -22.52 20.46 -29.73
CA GLU A 217 -23.25 20.35 -28.46
C GLU A 217 -23.30 18.86 -28.12
N ILE A 218 -22.23 18.36 -27.49
CA ILE A 218 -22.17 17.02 -26.95
C ILE A 218 -23.12 17.04 -25.75
N THR A 219 -24.32 16.48 -25.92
CA THR A 219 -25.08 15.97 -24.77
C THR A 219 -24.13 15.02 -24.05
N PRO A 220 -23.66 15.32 -22.83
CA PRO A 220 -22.71 14.45 -22.15
C PRO A 220 -23.38 13.10 -22.01
N ASP A 221 -22.87 12.10 -22.71
CA ASP A 221 -23.26 10.71 -22.50
C ASP A 221 -22.78 10.37 -21.08
N PRO A 222 -23.69 10.32 -20.10
CA PRO A 222 -23.33 10.46 -18.70
C PRO A 222 -22.97 9.09 -18.08
N THR A 223 -22.70 8.11 -18.96
CA THR A 223 -22.03 6.83 -18.71
C THR A 223 -20.54 6.86 -19.09
N THR A 224 -20.07 7.93 -19.75
CA THR A 224 -18.72 7.95 -20.31
C THR A 224 -17.65 8.27 -19.27
N THR A 225 -16.88 7.25 -18.90
CA THR A 225 -15.57 7.44 -18.26
C THR A 225 -14.64 8.24 -19.20
N ASN A 226 -13.91 9.20 -18.65
CA ASN A 226 -12.87 9.92 -19.39
C ASN A 226 -11.61 9.05 -19.64
N ARG A 227 -11.61 7.81 -19.12
CA ARG A 227 -10.52 6.82 -19.18
C ARG A 227 -10.99 5.44 -19.68
N LYS A 228 -11.67 5.38 -20.82
CA LYS A 228 -12.29 4.13 -21.37
C LYS A 228 -11.40 2.87 -21.39
N ASN A 229 -10.10 3.01 -21.62
CA ASN A 229 -9.18 1.86 -21.78
C ASN A 229 -8.53 1.40 -20.48
N GLY A 230 -8.69 2.15 -19.39
CA GLY A 230 -8.03 1.89 -18.13
C GLY A 230 -7.44 3.13 -17.48
N VAL A 231 -6.99 2.93 -16.26
CA VAL A 231 -6.52 3.99 -15.37
C VAL A 231 -5.14 3.61 -14.88
N CYS A 232 -4.23 4.59 -14.93
CA CYS A 232 -2.94 4.45 -14.28
C CYS A 232 -3.03 4.88 -12.81
N VAL A 233 -2.73 3.95 -11.90
CA VAL A 233 -2.74 4.18 -10.45
C VAL A 233 -1.39 3.83 -9.84
N PRO A 234 -1.05 4.34 -8.65
CA PRO A 234 0.13 3.90 -7.92
C PRO A 234 0.17 2.38 -7.73
N ASP A 235 1.33 1.76 -7.94
CA ASP A 235 1.56 0.36 -7.56
C ASP A 235 1.77 0.25 -6.05
N PHE A 236 2.43 1.26 -5.48
CA PHE A 236 2.54 1.47 -4.04
C PHE A 236 1.73 2.70 -3.64
N THR A 237 0.54 2.46 -3.07
CA THR A 237 -0.37 3.50 -2.61
C THR A 237 0.34 4.50 -1.69
N PRO A 238 0.31 5.82 -1.96
CA PRO A 238 0.83 6.81 -1.03
C PRO A 238 -0.04 6.93 0.22
N GLY A 239 0.51 7.38 1.33
CA GLY A 239 -0.26 7.78 2.52
C GLY A 239 -0.39 9.29 2.59
N PHE A 240 -1.37 9.78 3.35
CA PHE A 240 -1.58 11.21 3.56
C PHE A 240 -1.91 11.51 5.04
N ASP A 241 -1.62 12.74 5.47
CA ASP A 241 -2.11 13.29 6.72
C ASP A 241 -3.62 13.58 6.63
N PHE A 242 -4.46 12.55 6.67
CA PHE A 242 -5.92 12.69 6.48
C PHE A 242 -6.61 13.49 7.61
N TRP A 243 -5.93 13.70 8.73
CA TRP A 243 -6.43 14.48 9.87
C TRP A 243 -6.06 15.98 9.81
N GLN A 244 -5.34 16.41 8.77
CA GLN A 244 -5.07 17.82 8.52
C GLN A 244 -5.78 18.24 7.24
N ASP A 245 -6.33 19.46 7.23
CA ASP A 245 -6.76 20.09 6.00
C ASP A 245 -5.55 20.19 5.07
N GLY A 246 -5.57 19.50 3.92
CA GLY A 246 -4.38 19.36 3.10
C GLY A 246 -4.60 18.62 1.77
N ASP A 247 -3.49 18.24 1.13
CA ASP A 247 -3.48 17.63 -0.20
C ASP A 247 -4.27 16.31 -0.29
N GLY A 248 -4.49 15.62 0.83
CA GLY A 248 -5.20 14.33 0.88
C GLY A 248 -6.60 14.40 0.26
N GLN A 249 -7.43 15.37 0.66
CA GLN A 249 -8.79 15.51 0.11
C GLN A 249 -8.78 15.81 -1.40
N ALA A 250 -7.85 16.66 -1.85
CA ALA A 250 -7.70 17.00 -3.26
C ALA A 250 -7.24 15.79 -4.09
N ILE A 251 -6.42 14.91 -3.51
CA ILE A 251 -6.01 13.66 -4.16
C ILE A 251 -7.16 12.67 -4.18
N CYS A 252 -7.78 12.38 -3.03
CA CYS A 252 -8.89 11.43 -2.94
C CYS A 252 -10.05 11.80 -3.87
N SER A 253 -10.38 13.09 -3.96
CA SER A 253 -11.45 13.58 -4.86
C SER A 253 -11.23 13.22 -6.33
N GLN A 254 -9.97 13.00 -6.77
CA GLN A 254 -9.65 12.63 -8.15
C GLN A 254 -10.15 11.24 -8.54
N ALA A 255 -10.48 10.36 -7.59
CA ALA A 255 -11.05 9.04 -7.86
C ALA A 255 -12.57 8.98 -7.62
N SER A 256 -13.26 10.13 -7.62
CA SER A 256 -14.73 10.15 -7.58
C SER A 256 -15.31 9.63 -8.89
N ALA A 257 -16.47 8.97 -8.80
CA ALA A 257 -17.19 8.42 -9.95
C ALA A 257 -18.65 8.87 -9.92
N SER A 258 -19.21 9.11 -11.10
CA SER A 258 -20.61 9.42 -11.33
C SER A 258 -21.10 8.56 -12.48
N CYS A 259 -22.11 7.73 -12.22
CA CYS A 259 -22.73 6.90 -13.24
C CYS A 259 -24.22 7.23 -13.33
N THR A 260 -24.74 7.32 -14.54
CA THR A 260 -26.15 7.63 -14.78
C THR A 260 -26.92 6.36 -15.03
N VAL A 261 -28.11 6.30 -14.43
CA VAL A 261 -29.00 5.15 -14.50
C VAL A 261 -30.32 5.62 -15.13
N VAL A 262 -30.73 4.94 -16.19
CA VAL A 262 -31.96 5.28 -16.90
C VAL A 262 -33.04 4.27 -16.57
N TYR A 263 -34.20 4.76 -16.11
CA TYR A 263 -35.38 3.95 -15.85
C TYR A 263 -36.48 4.20 -16.88
N GLU A 264 -37.10 3.11 -17.34
CA GLU A 264 -38.34 3.15 -18.11
C GLU A 264 -39.53 2.87 -17.18
N LYS A 265 -40.58 3.68 -17.33
CA LYS A 265 -41.84 3.47 -16.61
C LYS A 265 -42.53 2.21 -17.14
N GLY A 266 -42.77 1.24 -16.26
CA GLY A 266 -43.46 0.00 -16.60
C GLY A 266 -44.98 0.15 -16.74
N LEU A 267 -45.60 -0.89 -17.32
CA LEU A 267 -47.05 -0.96 -17.59
C LEU A 267 -47.93 -1.03 -16.32
N LEU A 268 -47.35 -1.42 -15.18
CA LEU A 268 -48.04 -1.44 -13.89
C LEU A 268 -47.76 -0.15 -13.13
N GLU A 269 -48.80 0.40 -12.48
CA GLU A 269 -48.69 1.62 -11.70
C GLU A 269 -47.60 1.48 -10.62
N GLY A 270 -46.58 2.35 -10.68
CA GLY A 270 -45.44 2.34 -9.75
C GLY A 270 -44.29 1.40 -10.11
N SER A 271 -44.37 0.64 -11.20
CA SER A 271 -43.23 -0.15 -11.68
C SER A 271 -42.27 0.70 -12.50
N TRP A 272 -40.99 0.67 -12.12
CA TRP A 272 -39.88 1.21 -12.89
C TRP A 272 -38.94 0.08 -13.24
N LYS A 273 -38.39 0.11 -14.45
CA LYS A 273 -37.45 -0.88 -14.94
C LYS A 273 -36.18 -0.16 -15.37
N CYS A 274 -35.06 -0.50 -14.73
CA CYS A 274 -33.77 -0.02 -15.20
C CYS A 274 -33.49 -0.56 -16.61
N ILE A 275 -33.13 0.34 -17.54
CA ILE A 275 -32.85 0.02 -18.94
C ILE A 275 -31.40 0.31 -19.34
N GLU A 276 -30.68 1.14 -18.58
CA GLU A 276 -29.28 1.52 -18.83
C GLU A 276 -28.61 1.91 -17.50
N GLY A 277 -27.29 1.66 -17.36
CA GLY A 277 -26.52 2.04 -16.17
C GLY A 277 -26.76 1.16 -14.93
N CYS A 278 -27.50 0.05 -15.07
CA CYS A 278 -28.01 -0.71 -13.93
C CYS A 278 -26.89 -1.30 -13.06
N GLU A 279 -25.75 -1.63 -13.66
CA GLU A 279 -24.53 -2.09 -12.98
C GLU A 279 -24.02 -1.11 -11.91
N CYS A 280 -24.30 0.18 -12.05
CA CYS A 280 -23.88 1.20 -11.09
C CYS A 280 -24.65 1.14 -9.77
N LEU A 281 -25.76 0.39 -9.74
CA LEU A 281 -26.52 0.13 -8.53
C LEU A 281 -26.02 -1.09 -7.75
N GLU A 282 -25.14 -1.89 -8.36
CA GLU A 282 -24.62 -3.14 -7.80
C GLU A 282 -23.39 -2.89 -6.93
N ASP A 283 -23.23 -3.68 -5.88
CA ASP A 283 -22.10 -3.57 -4.94
C ASP A 283 -20.74 -3.74 -5.64
N ASP A 284 -20.69 -4.55 -6.71
CA ASP A 284 -19.49 -4.79 -7.51
C ASP A 284 -18.96 -3.51 -8.16
N TRP A 285 -19.84 -2.59 -8.58
CA TRP A 285 -19.42 -1.30 -9.12
C TRP A 285 -18.81 -0.43 -8.03
N ALA A 286 -19.48 -0.32 -6.87
CA ALA A 286 -18.96 0.42 -5.72
C ALA A 286 -17.62 -0.15 -5.22
N LEU A 287 -17.46 -1.48 -5.25
CA LEU A 287 -16.19 -2.12 -4.86
C LEU A 287 -15.06 -1.77 -5.84
N GLN A 288 -15.34 -1.75 -7.14
CA GLN A 288 -14.35 -1.37 -8.15
C GLN A 288 -13.95 0.12 -8.03
N VAL A 289 -14.90 1.02 -7.79
CA VAL A 289 -14.57 2.44 -7.54
C VAL A 289 -13.72 2.57 -6.27
N ASN A 290 -14.07 1.85 -5.19
CA ASN A 290 -13.28 1.85 -3.96
C ASN A 290 -11.86 1.28 -4.17
N GLN A 291 -11.67 0.28 -5.05
CA GLN A 291 -10.34 -0.24 -5.39
C GLN A 291 -9.46 0.84 -6.05
N ILE A 292 -10.03 1.66 -6.91
CA ILE A 292 -9.31 2.77 -7.54
C ILE A 292 -9.00 3.85 -6.52
N CYS A 293 -9.99 4.22 -5.70
CA CYS A 293 -9.86 5.18 -4.62
C CYS A 293 -8.72 4.81 -3.64
N THR A 294 -8.74 3.58 -3.14
CA THR A 294 -7.69 3.04 -2.23
C THR A 294 -6.34 2.81 -2.93
N SER A 295 -6.29 2.82 -4.26
CA SER A 295 -5.02 2.73 -5.01
C SER A 295 -4.32 4.09 -5.14
N ILE A 296 -5.07 5.19 -5.20
CA ILE A 296 -4.50 6.54 -5.33
C ILE A 296 -4.03 7.14 -4.00
N GLY A 297 -4.40 6.53 -2.86
CA GLY A 297 -3.91 6.91 -1.55
C GLY A 297 -4.61 6.25 -0.38
N ASP A 298 -4.45 6.82 0.81
CA ASP A 298 -5.24 6.51 2.02
C ASP A 298 -6.68 7.05 1.88
N CYS A 299 -7.36 6.70 0.79
CA CYS A 299 -8.69 7.18 0.41
C CYS A 299 -9.71 6.03 0.43
N GLY A 300 -10.99 6.37 0.56
CA GLY A 300 -12.06 5.39 0.47
C GLY A 300 -12.25 4.58 1.75
N ALA A 301 -12.90 3.43 1.61
CA ALA A 301 -13.20 2.53 2.69
C ALA A 301 -12.08 1.50 2.86
N GLY A 302 -11.59 1.30 4.09
CA GLY A 302 -10.43 0.46 4.34
C GLY A 302 -10.14 0.19 5.81
N THR A 303 -9.09 -0.60 6.02
CA THR A 303 -8.62 -0.99 7.35
C THR A 303 -7.34 -0.24 7.69
N ASN A 304 -7.28 0.33 8.89
CA ASN A 304 -6.08 1.01 9.36
C ASN A 304 -5.01 0.03 9.89
N TYR A 305 -3.82 0.55 10.21
CA TYR A 305 -2.70 -0.24 10.72
C TYR A 305 -2.95 -0.99 12.04
N VAL A 306 -4.07 -0.72 12.75
CA VAL A 306 -4.48 -1.48 13.93
C VAL A 306 -5.58 -2.52 13.64
N GLY A 307 -5.91 -2.76 12.37
CA GLY A 307 -6.91 -3.75 11.98
C GLY A 307 -8.37 -3.28 12.11
N LYS A 308 -8.59 -1.97 12.32
CA LYS A 308 -9.96 -1.41 12.41
C LYS A 308 -10.42 -0.92 11.03
N TYR A 309 -11.53 -1.47 10.58
CA TYR A 309 -12.24 -1.04 9.38
C TYR A 309 -13.02 0.26 9.59
N SER A 310 -13.08 1.10 8.57
CA SER A 310 -13.97 2.27 8.45
C SER A 310 -14.29 2.51 6.97
N ASP A 311 -15.50 2.99 6.71
CA ASP A 311 -16.00 3.48 5.43
C ASP A 311 -16.16 5.01 5.38
N ASP A 312 -15.72 5.74 6.42
CA ASP A 312 -15.90 7.19 6.54
C ASP A 312 -15.31 7.98 5.36
N GLY A 313 -14.28 7.44 4.69
CA GLY A 313 -13.63 8.01 3.51
C GLY A 313 -14.35 7.74 2.18
N TYR A 314 -15.49 7.03 2.20
CA TYR A 314 -16.21 6.59 1.02
C TYR A 314 -17.72 6.83 1.17
N THR A 315 -18.33 7.49 0.20
CA THR A 315 -19.77 7.71 0.19
C THR A 315 -20.35 7.25 -1.13
N TRP A 316 -21.38 6.40 -1.07
CA TRP A 316 -22.15 5.95 -2.23
C TRP A 316 -23.61 6.42 -2.09
N THR A 317 -24.05 7.25 -3.03
CA THR A 317 -25.36 7.91 -3.02
C THR A 317 -26.07 7.69 -4.34
N VAL A 318 -27.37 7.46 -4.28
CA VAL A 318 -28.26 7.48 -5.46
C VAL A 318 -29.15 8.70 -5.32
N SER A 319 -29.14 9.59 -6.31
CA SER A 319 -29.96 10.79 -6.32
C SER A 319 -30.80 10.87 -7.59
N ASP A 320 -32.07 11.21 -7.40
CA ASP A 320 -32.98 11.45 -8.50
C ASP A 320 -32.68 12.83 -9.09
N TYR A 321 -32.60 12.92 -10.41
CA TYR A 321 -32.48 14.21 -11.10
C TYR A 321 -33.74 14.44 -11.93
N ASP A 322 -34.48 15.47 -11.54
CA ASP A 322 -35.63 15.91 -12.29
C ASP A 322 -35.19 16.99 -13.30
N ALA A 323 -35.16 16.60 -14.58
CA ALA A 323 -34.82 17.49 -15.68
C ALA A 323 -35.77 18.70 -15.79
N GLU A 324 -36.99 18.63 -15.24
CA GLU A 324 -37.94 19.75 -15.25
C GLU A 324 -37.64 20.78 -14.14
N GLU A 325 -37.11 20.35 -12.99
CA GLU A 325 -36.83 21.22 -11.84
C GLU A 325 -35.38 21.74 -11.82
N GLY A 326 -34.46 21.11 -12.57
CA GLY A 326 -33.07 21.53 -12.67
C GLY A 326 -32.30 21.44 -11.33
N ALA A 327 -32.77 20.59 -10.42
CA ALA A 327 -32.19 20.38 -9.11
C ALA A 327 -32.24 18.89 -8.74
N ALA A 328 -31.15 18.38 -8.15
CA ALA A 328 -31.14 17.05 -7.54
C ALA A 328 -31.91 17.08 -6.21
N ASP A 329 -32.93 16.25 -6.07
CA ASP A 329 -33.60 16.06 -4.78
C ASP A 329 -32.76 15.11 -3.92
N GLY A 330 -32.76 15.32 -2.59
CA GLY A 330 -31.82 14.71 -1.66
C GLY A 330 -31.71 13.20 -1.79
N GLY A 331 -30.59 12.72 -2.33
CA GLY A 331 -30.38 11.31 -2.63
C GLY A 331 -30.33 10.38 -1.42
N GLU A 332 -30.73 9.13 -1.63
CA GLU A 332 -30.62 8.05 -0.65
C GLU A 332 -29.15 7.61 -0.53
N LYS A 333 -28.62 7.61 0.70
CA LYS A 333 -27.30 7.05 1.00
C LYS A 333 -27.41 5.54 1.07
N LYS A 334 -26.61 4.83 0.28
CA LYS A 334 -26.46 3.38 0.42
C LYS A 334 -25.38 3.08 1.45
N GLU A 335 -25.65 2.14 2.36
CA GLU A 335 -24.62 1.61 3.24
C GLU A 335 -23.68 0.70 2.43
N PHE A 336 -22.40 1.06 2.40
CA PHE A 336 -21.37 0.23 1.80
C PHE A 336 -20.86 -0.75 2.85
N SER A 337 -21.23 -2.03 2.72
CA SER A 337 -20.72 -3.08 3.61
C SER A 337 -19.90 -4.07 2.80
N PRO A 338 -18.56 -4.03 2.86
CA PRO A 338 -17.71 -5.02 2.19
C PRO A 338 -17.77 -6.42 2.83
N SER A 339 -18.73 -6.65 3.74
CA SER A 339 -18.86 -7.87 4.55
C SER A 339 -19.31 -9.12 3.78
N ALA A 340 -19.38 -9.09 2.45
CA ALA A 340 -19.84 -10.23 1.65
C ALA A 340 -19.03 -10.42 0.34
N ARG A 341 -17.90 -11.14 0.44
CA ARG A 341 -17.11 -11.76 -0.66
C ARG A 341 -16.23 -10.76 -1.45
N ASN A 342 -15.07 -11.08 -2.02
CA ASN A 342 -14.17 -12.22 -2.00
C ASN A 342 -12.81 -11.71 -2.54
N SER A 343 -11.73 -12.17 -1.92
CA SER A 343 -10.52 -12.66 -2.59
C SER A 343 -10.59 -12.76 -4.12
N ILE A 344 -10.03 -11.76 -4.83
CA ILE A 344 -9.66 -11.92 -6.24
C ILE A 344 -8.27 -12.55 -6.29
N ALA A 345 -8.24 -13.88 -6.24
CA ALA A 345 -7.34 -14.71 -7.06
C ALA A 345 -7.75 -16.19 -6.88
N ALA A 346 -8.25 -16.78 -7.96
CA ALA A 346 -8.33 -18.21 -8.24
C ALA A 346 -9.01 -19.14 -7.19
N GLY A 347 -10.22 -19.60 -7.52
CA GLY A 347 -10.63 -20.98 -7.26
C GLY A 347 -11.43 -21.28 -5.98
N ILE A 348 -12.69 -21.66 -6.20
CA ILE A 348 -13.53 -22.59 -5.41
C ILE A 348 -14.27 -22.01 -4.17
N THR A 349 -15.48 -22.55 -4.04
CA THR A 349 -16.69 -22.23 -3.26
C THR A 349 -16.63 -22.37 -1.73
N GLY A 350 -17.36 -21.52 -1.01
CA GLY A 350 -17.77 -21.74 0.38
C GLY A 350 -18.76 -20.70 0.93
N PHE A 351 -19.85 -21.16 1.55
CA PHE A 351 -21.01 -20.42 2.08
C PHE A 351 -20.78 -19.91 3.53
N ALA A 352 -21.38 -18.76 3.92
CA ALA A 352 -21.90 -18.46 5.27
C ALA A 352 -22.79 -17.19 5.26
N ALA A 353 -23.72 -17.09 6.22
CA ALA A 353 -24.97 -16.32 6.14
C ALA A 353 -25.16 -15.22 7.23
N ALA A 354 -25.84 -14.12 6.84
CA ALA A 354 -26.88 -13.29 7.52
C ALA A 354 -26.54 -12.53 8.85
N PRO A 355 -27.11 -11.33 9.14
CA PRO A 355 -28.54 -11.00 9.01
C PRO A 355 -28.94 -9.64 8.37
N ALA A 356 -30.27 -9.55 8.17
CA ALA A 356 -31.12 -8.58 7.48
C ALA A 356 -31.09 -7.10 7.93
N TYR A 357 -31.34 -6.18 6.97
CA TYR A 357 -32.25 -5.00 7.04
C TYR A 357 -32.61 -4.60 5.58
N MET A 358 -33.84 -4.85 5.10
CA MET A 358 -35.01 -3.96 4.98
C MET A 358 -34.78 -2.61 4.27
N ILE A 359 -34.92 -2.60 2.95
CA ILE A 359 -35.28 -1.40 2.18
C ILE A 359 -36.78 -1.17 2.40
N ASN A 360 -37.14 -0.04 3.01
CA ASN A 360 -38.53 0.30 3.25
C ASN A 360 -38.69 1.81 3.04
N GLU A 361 -38.85 2.24 1.79
CA GLU A 361 -39.72 3.36 1.40
C GLU A 361 -39.86 3.41 -0.13
N ASN A 362 -41.06 3.77 -0.61
CA ASN A 362 -41.42 3.78 -2.03
C ASN A 362 -40.91 5.07 -2.69
N LEU A 363 -39.71 5.04 -3.29
CA LEU A 363 -39.21 6.12 -4.15
C LEU A 363 -39.73 5.95 -5.59
N LYS A 364 -40.19 7.05 -6.18
CA LYS A 364 -40.62 7.11 -7.59
C LYS A 364 -39.45 7.66 -8.40
N LEU A 365 -38.63 6.74 -8.89
CA LEU A 365 -37.50 6.98 -9.79
C LEU A 365 -37.96 7.62 -11.10
N ASN A 366 -37.17 8.51 -11.71
CA ASN A 366 -37.51 9.19 -12.96
C ASN A 366 -36.60 8.72 -14.12
N SER A 367 -36.76 9.28 -15.33
CA SER A 367 -36.01 8.84 -16.52
C SER A 367 -34.53 9.26 -16.53
N GLU A 368 -34.03 9.96 -15.50
CA GLU A 368 -32.66 10.47 -15.44
C GLU A 368 -32.15 10.44 -13.98
N ASP A 369 -31.88 9.28 -13.40
CA ASP A 369 -31.33 9.20 -12.03
C ASP A 369 -29.79 9.06 -12.07
N TYR A 370 -29.10 9.63 -11.08
CA TYR A 370 -27.65 9.60 -10.99
C TYR A 370 -27.17 8.84 -9.76
N VAL A 371 -26.13 8.04 -9.93
CA VAL A 371 -25.41 7.36 -8.86
C VAL A 371 -24.05 8.03 -8.70
N TYR A 372 -23.82 8.61 -7.53
CA TYR A 372 -22.58 9.29 -7.18
C TYR A 372 -21.79 8.48 -6.15
N VAL A 373 -20.50 8.33 -6.40
CA VAL A 373 -19.53 7.94 -5.39
C VAL A 373 -18.56 9.08 -5.16
N LYS A 374 -18.49 9.50 -3.90
CA LYS A 374 -17.54 10.51 -3.44
C LYS A 374 -16.47 9.87 -2.57
N ALA A 375 -15.23 10.02 -2.99
CA ALA A 375 -14.07 9.84 -2.14
C ALA A 375 -13.85 11.13 -1.34
N ASN A 376 -13.89 11.07 -0.01
CA ASN A 376 -13.72 12.24 0.85
C ASN A 376 -12.27 12.45 1.28
#